data_AF-A0A0A1F770-F1
#
_entry.id   AF-A0A0A1F770-F1
#
_cell.length_a   1.000
_cell.length_b   1.000
_cell.length_c   1.000
_cell.angle_alpha   90.00
_cell.angle_beta   90.00
_cell.angle_gamma   90.00
#
_symmetry.space_group_name_H-M   'P 1'
#
loop_
_entity.id
_entity.type
_entity.pdbx_description
1 polymer ?
#
loop_
_entity_poly.entity_id
_entity_poly.type
_entity_poly.pdbx_seq_one_letter_code
_entity_poly.pdbx_strand_id
1 'polypeptide(L)'
;MNRLQHGFTLLELMAALAIGAMMILGLSVMIDRSLDDTKAQQTALYQAQVAAATGKYIVENYADLVSRASETSAVAVNVEALKNTGHLSRNFNLTNAYGQTPCVLVLKTPEGHLDALVVTEGGDSILAKDIAYIAGNAGQGGGYFDSGAPLQAKGAFGSWALQETGTPALNNFMSAKCDKNATTGAGHLATALFYDGLGQPTTDFVYRGAVPGHPELNAMTTPLQLPKVARENTSDRLCTAADATTYGRIAVNNIGAVLSCQAGVWRYGGGSWKEPVSDYESLPPGGPGSANVTGDVRMVTGKNVAFTWTADNAWSPLAVDQNGNLNVPQRLTVNDVLIQAQITAGTRCDKNGLIAADSTGMAISCQSGIWRKFAESEIIPTGQGDPVRTWSYKQQAPDGDYEYWLDLSTVSGSRPLFVSGLNRCKSYDNNESSAYAEYIDASRIASLGYVGGCASLSNVYSNTKSNGVVAQPDGTYPTSGGDLQIRVMAGNYMALQKIPENAGWLHVVMRSKGSPENYTRMWLTIFNSR
;
A
#
# COMPACT_ATOMS: atom_id res chain seq x y z
N MET A 1 44.43 48.27 -91.89
CA MET A 1 44.63 48.70 -90.50
C MET A 1 46.00 48.20 -90.05
N ASN A 2 47.05 49.03 -90.11
CA ASN A 2 48.38 48.66 -89.62
C ASN A 2 48.52 49.13 -88.17
N ARG A 3 48.78 48.17 -87.28
CA ARG A 3 49.02 48.37 -85.85
C ARG A 3 50.45 48.93 -85.68
N LEU A 4 50.58 50.12 -85.08
CA LEU A 4 51.87 50.68 -84.67
C LEU A 4 52.32 49.99 -83.38
N GLN A 5 53.31 49.11 -83.48
CA GLN A 5 54.04 48.60 -82.32
C GLN A 5 54.92 49.71 -81.77
N HIS A 6 54.63 50.17 -80.55
CA HIS A 6 55.47 51.11 -79.81
C HIS A 6 56.54 50.29 -79.07
N GLY A 7 57.80 50.42 -79.47
CA GLY A 7 58.93 49.78 -78.79
C GLY A 7 59.20 50.43 -77.44
N PHE A 8 59.49 49.61 -76.42
CA PHE A 8 59.82 50.06 -75.07
C PHE A 8 61.08 50.93 -75.05
N THR A 9 61.00 52.08 -74.38
CA THR A 9 62.16 52.97 -74.19
C THR A 9 63.01 52.49 -73.02
N LEU A 10 64.34 52.67 -73.09
CA LEU A 10 65.30 52.23 -72.05
C LEU A 10 64.93 52.78 -70.65
N LEU A 11 64.35 53.98 -70.60
CA LEU A 11 63.92 54.65 -69.36
C LEU A 11 62.75 53.91 -68.68
N GLU A 12 61.76 53.43 -69.44
CA GLU A 12 60.66 52.61 -68.90
C GLU A 12 61.17 51.29 -68.36
N LEU A 13 62.16 50.69 -69.02
CA LEU A 13 62.77 49.43 -68.60
C LEU A 13 63.54 49.60 -67.28
N MET A 14 64.27 50.71 -67.10
CA MET A 14 64.92 51.03 -65.83
C MET A 14 63.94 51.37 -64.71
N ALA A 15 62.87 52.13 -65.01
CA ALA A 15 61.82 52.43 -64.04
C ALA A 15 61.07 51.17 -63.60
N ALA A 16 60.73 50.28 -64.54
CA ALA A 16 60.10 48.99 -64.24
C ALA A 16 61.01 48.08 -63.39
N LEU A 17 62.32 48.08 -63.63
CA LEU A 17 63.29 47.31 -62.85
C LEU A 17 63.45 47.87 -61.42
N ALA A 18 63.45 49.19 -61.26
CA ALA A 18 63.47 49.84 -59.95
C ALA A 18 62.20 49.53 -59.14
N ILE A 19 61.02 49.60 -59.77
CA ILE A 19 59.75 49.22 -59.14
C ILE A 19 59.73 47.72 -58.83
N GLY A 20 60.22 46.87 -59.73
CA GLY A 20 60.39 45.44 -59.52
C GLY A 20 61.28 45.11 -58.31
N ALA A 21 62.42 45.78 -58.18
CA ALA A 21 63.32 45.60 -57.03
C ALA A 21 62.67 46.06 -55.71
N MET A 22 61.95 47.19 -55.71
CA MET A 22 61.19 47.65 -54.54
C MET A 22 60.05 46.68 -54.17
N MET A 23 59.38 46.09 -55.16
CA MET A 23 58.35 45.07 -54.92
C MET A 23 58.92 43.78 -54.33
N ILE A 24 60.11 43.33 -54.76
CA ILE A 24 60.78 42.14 -54.20
C ILE A 24 61.19 42.38 -52.74
N LEU A 25 61.73 43.56 -52.42
CA LEU A 25 62.04 43.93 -51.04
C LEU A 25 60.76 44.05 -50.18
N GLY A 26 59.70 44.63 -50.72
CA GLY A 26 58.39 44.69 -50.06
C GLY A 26 57.75 43.32 -49.83
N LEU A 27 57.92 42.39 -50.78
CA LEU A 27 57.43 41.01 -50.68
C LEU A 27 58.20 40.21 -49.62
N SER A 28 59.52 40.43 -49.50
CA SER A 28 60.33 39.77 -48.47
C SER A 28 59.87 40.18 -47.05
N VAL A 29 59.67 41.48 -46.82
CA VAL A 29 59.11 41.99 -45.55
C VAL A 29 57.68 41.48 -45.29
N MET A 30 56.88 41.30 -46.33
CA MET A 30 55.52 40.75 -46.20
C MET A 30 55.53 39.24 -45.90
N ILE A 31 56.43 38.48 -46.51
CA ILE A 31 56.62 37.04 -46.22
C ILE A 31 57.10 36.86 -44.79
N ASP A 32 58.10 37.61 -44.35
CA ASP A 32 58.61 37.54 -42.97
C ASP A 32 57.51 37.86 -41.96
N ARG A 33 56.73 38.93 -42.19
CA ARG A 33 55.56 39.27 -41.36
C ARG A 33 54.48 38.18 -41.40
N SER A 34 54.22 37.57 -42.55
CA SER A 34 53.25 36.50 -42.68
C SER A 34 53.69 35.23 -41.95
N LEU A 35 55.00 34.94 -41.95
CA LEU A 35 55.57 33.82 -41.20
C LEU A 35 55.51 34.08 -39.70
N ASP A 36 55.82 35.31 -39.26
CA ASP A 36 55.70 35.73 -37.86
C ASP A 36 54.24 35.69 -37.38
N ASP A 37 53.29 36.19 -38.16
CA ASP A 37 51.86 36.14 -37.84
C ASP A 37 51.37 34.68 -37.78
N THR A 38 51.84 33.81 -38.69
CA THR A 38 51.51 32.38 -38.66
C THR A 38 52.10 31.70 -37.41
N LYS A 39 53.35 32.01 -37.06
CA LYS A 39 54.02 31.51 -35.86
C LYS A 39 53.26 31.93 -34.59
N ALA A 40 52.84 33.19 -34.54
CA ALA A 40 52.04 33.74 -33.46
C ALA A 40 50.67 33.05 -33.37
N GLN A 41 49.96 32.88 -34.49
CA GLN A 41 48.67 32.20 -34.53
C GLN A 41 48.77 30.73 -34.08
N GLN A 42 49.79 29.99 -34.51
CA GLN A 42 50.03 28.62 -34.05
C GLN A 42 50.34 28.57 -32.55
N THR A 43 51.11 29.53 -32.04
CA THR A 43 51.39 29.65 -30.61
C THR A 43 50.12 29.95 -29.80
N ALA A 44 49.21 30.76 -30.35
CA ALA A 44 47.93 31.06 -29.74
C ALA A 44 47.04 29.81 -29.65
N LEU A 45 46.91 29.06 -30.75
CA LEU A 45 46.17 27.80 -30.77
C LEU A 45 46.78 26.75 -29.83
N TYR A 46 48.11 26.69 -29.76
CA TYR A 46 48.82 25.83 -28.82
C TYR A 46 48.45 26.17 -27.37
N GLN A 47 48.52 27.46 -27.00
CA GLN A 47 48.14 27.92 -25.66
C GLN A 47 46.65 27.62 -25.36
N ALA A 48 45.76 27.81 -26.34
CA ALA A 48 44.33 27.49 -26.19
C ALA A 48 44.09 26.00 -25.92
N GLN A 49 44.82 25.11 -26.59
CA GLN A 49 44.71 23.65 -26.38
C GLN A 49 45.18 23.25 -24.98
N VAL A 50 46.27 23.84 -24.50
CA VAL A 50 46.78 23.59 -23.13
C VAL A 50 45.79 24.10 -22.08
N ALA A 51 45.24 25.29 -22.26
CA ALA A 51 44.22 25.84 -21.37
C ALA A 51 42.97 24.94 -21.32
N ALA A 52 42.46 24.50 -22.46
CA ALA A 52 41.31 23.59 -22.53
C ALA A 52 41.59 22.23 -21.85
N ALA A 53 42.80 21.68 -22.03
CA ALA A 53 43.21 20.45 -21.34
C ALA A 53 43.36 20.65 -19.83
N THR A 54 43.87 21.81 -19.41
CA THR A 54 44.01 22.19 -18.01
C THR A 54 42.67 22.24 -17.30
N GLY A 55 41.65 22.84 -17.91
CA GLY A 55 40.29 22.86 -17.34
C GLY A 55 39.75 21.45 -17.06
N LYS A 56 39.96 20.50 -17.99
CA LYS A 56 39.57 19.09 -17.80
C LYS A 56 40.38 18.42 -16.69
N TYR A 57 41.70 18.64 -16.66
CA TYR A 57 42.58 18.09 -15.64
C TYR A 57 42.16 18.51 -14.23
N ILE A 58 41.85 19.81 -14.04
CA ILE A 58 41.43 20.35 -12.75
C ILE A 58 40.14 19.68 -12.28
N VAL A 59 39.15 19.51 -13.17
CA VAL A 59 37.90 18.82 -12.83
C VAL A 59 38.15 17.37 -12.43
N GLU A 60 38.98 16.63 -13.17
CA GLU A 60 39.24 15.22 -12.87
C GLU A 60 40.12 14.99 -11.63
N ASN A 61 40.99 15.95 -11.29
CA ASN A 61 41.95 15.85 -10.20
C ASN A 61 41.65 16.83 -9.05
N TYR A 62 40.43 17.35 -8.98
CA TYR A 62 40.03 18.41 -8.05
C TYR A 62 40.38 18.07 -6.60
N ALA A 63 40.07 16.84 -6.17
CA ALA A 63 40.33 16.36 -4.81
C ALA A 63 41.81 16.43 -4.41
N ASP A 64 42.71 15.96 -5.29
CA ASP A 64 44.15 16.00 -5.05
C ASP A 64 44.64 17.45 -4.99
N LEU A 65 44.20 18.26 -5.96
CA LEU A 65 44.61 19.65 -6.08
C LEU A 65 44.15 20.51 -4.89
N VAL A 66 42.90 20.37 -4.43
CA VAL A 66 42.40 21.11 -3.25
C VAL A 66 43.14 20.75 -1.96
N SER A 67 43.61 19.50 -1.85
CA SER A 67 44.39 19.05 -0.69
C SER A 67 45.81 19.60 -0.66
N ARG A 68 46.39 19.86 -1.84
CA ARG A 68 47.78 20.30 -2.01
C ARG A 68 47.94 21.81 -2.20
N ALA A 69 46.95 22.46 -2.79
CA ALA A 69 46.94 23.90 -3.03
C ALA A 69 46.47 24.68 -1.79
N SER A 70 46.97 25.91 -1.67
CA SER A 70 46.59 26.85 -0.62
C SER A 70 46.40 28.24 -1.21
N GLU A 71 45.95 29.20 -0.39
CA GLU A 71 45.78 30.59 -0.80
C GLU A 71 47.10 31.30 -1.13
N THR A 72 48.22 30.79 -0.62
CA THR A 72 49.56 31.44 -0.73
C THR A 72 50.63 30.59 -1.40
N SER A 73 50.42 29.26 -1.50
CA SER A 73 51.34 28.32 -2.15
C SER A 73 50.61 27.58 -3.27
N ALA A 74 51.08 27.78 -4.49
CA ALA A 74 50.54 27.15 -5.68
C ALA A 74 51.06 25.71 -5.86
N VAL A 75 50.27 24.90 -6.54
CA VAL A 75 50.68 23.59 -7.04
C VAL A 75 51.02 23.73 -8.51
N ALA A 76 52.26 23.38 -8.88
CA ALA A 76 52.68 23.30 -10.27
C ALA A 76 52.32 21.93 -10.89
N VAL A 77 51.67 21.95 -12.04
CA VAL A 77 51.34 20.78 -12.86
C VAL A 77 51.99 20.96 -14.23
N ASN A 78 52.91 20.07 -14.57
CA ASN A 78 53.63 20.12 -15.84
C ASN A 78 52.74 19.70 -17.01
N VAL A 79 53.05 20.21 -18.21
CA VAL A 79 52.33 19.81 -19.43
C VAL A 79 52.44 18.30 -19.72
N GLU A 80 53.48 17.63 -19.20
CA GLU A 80 53.62 16.18 -19.30
C GLU A 80 52.58 15.42 -18.47
N ALA A 81 52.19 15.91 -17.29
CA ALA A 81 51.08 15.35 -16.52
C ALA A 81 49.78 15.38 -17.34
N LEU A 82 49.51 16.48 -18.04
CA LEU A 82 48.33 16.60 -18.92
C LEU A 82 48.35 15.56 -20.07
N LYS A 83 49.53 15.15 -20.55
CA LYS A 83 49.68 14.06 -21.53
C LYS A 83 49.50 12.69 -20.88
N ASN A 84 50.08 12.48 -19.71
CA ASN A 84 50.07 11.19 -19.00
C ASN A 84 48.68 10.82 -18.50
N THR A 85 47.86 11.80 -18.12
CA THR A 85 46.44 11.60 -17.75
C THR A 85 45.49 11.67 -18.95
N GLY A 86 45.99 11.90 -20.16
CA GLY A 86 45.22 11.80 -21.39
C GLY A 86 44.39 13.03 -21.78
N HIS A 87 44.58 14.19 -21.14
CA HIS A 87 43.91 15.43 -21.55
C HIS A 87 44.58 16.09 -22.77
N LEU A 88 45.85 15.80 -23.00
CA LEU A 88 46.58 16.12 -24.22
C LEU A 88 47.02 14.84 -24.94
N SER A 89 47.10 14.90 -26.26
CA SER A 89 47.63 13.80 -27.07
C SER A 89 49.05 13.44 -26.65
N ARG A 90 49.41 12.15 -26.68
CA ARG A 90 50.79 11.70 -26.44
C ARG A 90 51.79 12.33 -27.40
N ASN A 91 51.34 12.71 -28.60
CA ASN A 91 52.17 13.36 -29.62
C ASN A 91 52.16 14.89 -29.52
N PHE A 92 51.52 15.46 -28.49
CA PHE A 92 51.56 16.90 -28.25
C PHE A 92 53.00 17.32 -27.88
N ASN A 93 53.51 18.35 -28.56
CA ASN A 93 54.82 18.93 -28.28
C ASN A 93 54.82 19.61 -26.90
N LEU A 94 55.95 19.55 -26.19
CA LEU A 94 56.05 20.16 -24.85
C LEU A 94 56.29 21.66 -24.91
N THR A 95 56.82 22.16 -26.02
CA THR A 95 57.15 23.57 -26.22
C THR A 95 56.34 24.18 -27.36
N ASN A 96 56.03 25.46 -27.24
CA ASN A 96 55.46 26.25 -28.33
C ASN A 96 56.53 26.64 -29.38
N ALA A 97 56.15 27.41 -30.40
CA ALA A 97 57.06 27.82 -31.48
C ALA A 97 58.19 28.78 -31.06
N TYR A 98 58.15 29.31 -29.83
CA TYR A 98 59.20 30.14 -29.23
C TYR A 98 60.04 29.34 -28.21
N GLY A 99 59.87 28.01 -28.15
CA GLY A 99 60.61 27.15 -27.21
C GLY A 99 60.12 27.24 -25.77
N GLN A 100 59.02 27.95 -25.49
CA GLN A 100 58.50 28.10 -24.14
C GLN A 100 57.62 26.89 -23.77
N THR A 101 57.76 26.39 -22.54
CA THR A 101 57.05 25.22 -22.00
C THR A 101 55.90 25.66 -21.09
N PRO A 102 54.66 25.20 -21.29
CA PRO A 102 53.56 25.53 -20.39
C PRO A 102 53.68 24.89 -19.01
N CYS A 103 53.32 25.66 -17.99
CA CYS A 103 53.17 25.23 -16.61
C CYS A 103 51.82 25.69 -16.08
N VAL A 104 51.06 24.78 -15.46
CA VAL A 104 49.81 25.10 -14.80
C VAL A 104 50.10 25.38 -13.33
N LEU A 105 49.69 26.54 -12.84
CA LEU A 105 49.84 26.95 -11.45
C LEU A 105 48.47 27.03 -10.80
N VAL A 106 48.19 26.19 -9.81
CA VAL A 106 46.87 26.08 -9.17
C VAL A 106 46.92 26.62 -7.74
N LEU A 107 46.05 27.58 -7.42
CA LEU A 107 45.81 28.09 -6.07
C LEU A 107 44.43 27.68 -5.57
N LYS A 108 44.28 27.66 -4.25
CA LYS A 108 42.98 27.46 -3.60
C LYS A 108 42.45 28.79 -3.08
N THR A 109 41.20 29.12 -3.40
CA THR A 109 40.53 30.31 -2.87
C THR A 109 40.09 30.10 -1.41
N PRO A 110 39.79 31.17 -0.65
CA PRO A 110 39.27 31.04 0.72
C PRO A 110 37.99 30.18 0.83
N GLU A 111 37.16 30.19 -0.22
CA GLU A 111 35.92 29.41 -0.33
C GLU A 111 36.17 27.93 -0.69
N GLY A 112 37.43 27.53 -0.90
CA GLY A 112 37.81 26.16 -1.23
C GLY A 112 37.74 25.82 -2.72
N HIS A 113 37.62 26.84 -3.58
CA HIS A 113 37.65 26.68 -5.03
C HIS A 113 39.07 26.67 -5.58
N LEU A 114 39.25 26.30 -6.85
CA LEU A 114 40.57 26.25 -7.50
C LEU A 114 40.68 27.28 -8.63
N ASP A 115 41.58 28.23 -8.45
CA ASP A 115 42.01 29.14 -9.51
C ASP A 115 43.28 28.59 -10.16
N ALA A 116 43.37 28.67 -11.49
CA ALA A 116 44.56 28.26 -12.21
C ALA A 116 45.08 29.36 -13.15
N LEU A 117 46.41 29.41 -13.28
CA LEU A 117 47.13 30.25 -14.22
C LEU A 117 48.06 29.37 -15.05
N VAL A 118 47.82 29.28 -16.36
CA VAL A 118 48.71 28.57 -17.29
C VAL A 118 49.75 29.54 -17.81
N VAL A 119 50.95 29.47 -17.28
CA VAL A 119 52.08 30.31 -17.70
C VAL A 119 52.99 29.54 -18.65
N THR A 120 53.82 30.25 -19.43
CA THR A 120 54.94 29.62 -20.13
C THR A 120 56.27 29.92 -19.41
N GLU A 121 57.17 28.93 -19.45
CA GLU A 121 58.50 28.98 -18.82
C GLU A 121 59.59 28.61 -19.84
N GLY A 122 60.75 29.24 -19.75
CA GLY A 122 61.91 29.02 -20.61
C GLY A 122 61.70 29.50 -22.05
N GLY A 123 62.63 29.15 -22.95
CA GLY A 123 62.58 29.56 -24.36
C GLY A 123 62.89 31.04 -24.57
N ASP A 124 62.54 31.54 -25.76
CA ASP A 124 62.79 32.92 -26.17
C ASP A 124 61.66 33.86 -25.71
N SER A 125 62.02 35.08 -25.33
CA SER A 125 61.05 36.14 -24.99
C SER A 125 60.29 36.58 -26.24
N ILE A 126 58.96 36.54 -26.18
CA ILE A 126 58.10 37.01 -27.27
C ILE A 126 58.03 38.55 -27.23
N LEU A 127 58.15 39.19 -28.40
CA LEU A 127 58.08 40.65 -28.51
C LEU A 127 56.69 41.19 -28.16
N ALA A 128 56.63 42.43 -27.64
CA ALA A 128 55.42 43.04 -27.10
C ALA A 128 54.23 43.07 -28.08
N LYS A 129 54.49 43.26 -29.38
CA LYS A 129 53.47 43.22 -30.43
C LYS A 129 52.89 41.81 -30.60
N ASP A 130 53.76 40.82 -30.73
CA ASP A 130 53.37 39.45 -31.06
C ASP A 130 52.71 38.79 -29.86
N ILE A 131 53.21 39.02 -28.65
CA ILE A 131 52.64 38.41 -27.44
C ILE A 131 51.22 38.90 -27.17
N ALA A 132 50.94 40.18 -27.43
CA ALA A 132 49.59 40.72 -27.34
C ALA A 132 48.65 40.12 -28.39
N TYR A 133 49.14 39.89 -29.61
CA TYR A 133 48.39 39.19 -30.66
C TYR A 133 48.12 37.73 -30.29
N ILE A 134 49.13 37.02 -29.79
CA ILE A 134 49.02 35.62 -29.34
C ILE A 134 47.99 35.52 -28.23
N ALA A 135 48.12 36.35 -27.19
CA ALA A 135 47.17 36.38 -26.07
C ALA A 135 45.74 36.65 -26.52
N GLY A 136 45.53 37.58 -27.46
CA GLY A 136 44.22 37.88 -28.03
C GLY A 136 43.60 36.75 -28.84
N ASN A 137 44.42 35.82 -29.34
CA ASN A 137 43.98 34.66 -30.12
C ASN A 137 44.07 33.33 -29.35
N ALA A 138 44.58 33.34 -28.10
CA ALA A 138 44.74 32.14 -27.28
C ALA A 138 43.43 31.66 -26.64
N GLY A 139 42.31 32.31 -26.96
CA GLY A 139 40.99 31.98 -26.44
C GLY A 139 40.68 32.69 -25.12
N GLN A 140 39.66 32.17 -24.43
CA GLN A 140 39.18 32.74 -23.18
C GLN A 140 40.27 32.72 -22.10
N GLY A 141 40.40 33.83 -21.36
CA GLY A 141 41.43 33.98 -20.33
C GLY A 141 42.84 34.22 -20.86
N GLY A 142 43.05 34.24 -22.19
CA GLY A 142 44.36 34.47 -22.80
C GLY A 142 44.99 35.81 -22.40
N GLY A 143 46.27 35.78 -22.06
CA GLY A 143 47.02 36.90 -21.52
C GLY A 143 48.53 36.68 -21.59
N TYR A 144 49.28 37.59 -20.96
CA TYR A 144 50.74 37.60 -20.98
C TYR A 144 51.31 38.44 -19.83
N PHE A 145 52.60 38.26 -19.56
CA PHE A 145 53.35 39.13 -18.66
C PHE A 145 53.80 40.40 -19.38
N ASP A 146 53.48 41.56 -18.81
CA ASP A 146 53.75 42.85 -19.42
C ASP A 146 55.26 43.11 -19.53
N SER A 147 55.74 43.42 -20.74
CA SER A 147 57.14 43.77 -20.98
C SER A 147 57.57 45.05 -20.25
N GLY A 148 56.65 45.98 -19.98
CA GLY A 148 56.91 47.21 -19.23
C GLY A 148 56.70 47.07 -17.72
N ALA A 149 56.08 45.98 -17.27
CA ALA A 149 55.79 45.69 -15.87
C ALA A 149 55.91 44.17 -15.62
N PRO A 150 57.13 43.63 -15.51
CA PRO A 150 57.38 42.18 -15.49
C PRO A 150 56.73 41.43 -14.31
N LEU A 151 56.31 42.16 -13.28
CA LEU A 151 55.57 41.66 -12.11
C LEU A 151 54.05 41.84 -12.25
N GLN A 152 53.56 41.96 -13.50
CA GLN A 152 52.14 42.01 -13.82
C GLN A 152 51.83 41.05 -14.97
N ALA A 153 50.83 40.20 -14.76
CA ALA A 153 50.23 39.39 -15.81
C ALA A 153 48.87 40.01 -16.17
N LYS A 154 48.57 40.15 -17.45
CA LYS A 154 47.31 40.74 -17.90
C LYS A 154 46.72 40.00 -19.08
N GLY A 155 45.40 39.97 -19.11
CA GLY A 155 44.63 39.45 -20.22
C GLY A 155 44.75 40.31 -21.47
N ALA A 156 44.49 39.70 -22.62
CA ALA A 156 44.35 40.42 -23.88
C ALA A 156 43.35 41.57 -23.72
N PHE A 157 43.72 42.75 -24.24
CA PHE A 157 42.94 43.98 -24.16
C PHE A 157 42.53 44.41 -22.73
N GLY A 158 43.23 43.93 -21.69
CA GLY A 158 42.94 44.27 -20.29
C GLY A 158 41.73 43.54 -19.69
N SER A 159 41.35 42.39 -20.25
CA SER A 159 40.21 41.58 -19.77
C SER A 159 40.35 41.07 -18.33
N TRP A 160 41.57 40.94 -17.83
CA TRP A 160 41.91 40.65 -16.44
C TRP A 160 43.32 41.17 -16.16
N ALA A 161 43.67 41.35 -14.88
CA ALA A 161 45.03 41.70 -14.48
C ALA A 161 45.34 41.09 -13.12
N LEU A 162 46.52 40.49 -12.99
CA LEU A 162 47.13 40.08 -11.74
C LEU A 162 48.35 40.96 -11.49
N GLN A 163 48.38 41.58 -10.33
CA GLN A 163 49.53 42.35 -9.86
C GLN A 163 50.32 41.56 -8.83
N GLU A 164 51.57 41.97 -8.61
CA GLU A 164 52.45 41.41 -7.59
C GLU A 164 51.76 41.24 -6.24
N THR A 165 51.02 42.28 -5.83
CA THR A 165 50.17 42.31 -4.64
C THR A 165 48.71 42.53 -5.07
N GLY A 166 47.81 41.61 -4.70
CA GLY A 166 46.39 41.65 -5.06
C GLY A 166 45.66 40.42 -4.54
N THR A 167 44.37 40.25 -4.89
CA THR A 167 43.60 39.06 -4.54
C THR A 167 42.92 38.50 -5.81
N PRO A 168 43.37 37.34 -6.34
CA PRO A 168 44.59 36.61 -5.97
C PRO A 168 45.87 37.37 -6.38
N ALA A 169 46.94 37.25 -5.58
CA ALA A 169 48.23 37.88 -5.88
C ALA A 169 49.00 37.07 -6.92
N LEU A 170 49.63 37.73 -7.90
CA LEU A 170 50.49 37.05 -8.87
C LEU A 170 51.62 36.28 -8.17
N ASN A 171 52.21 36.85 -7.10
CA ASN A 171 53.26 36.19 -6.33
C ASN A 171 52.84 34.84 -5.73
N ASN A 172 51.56 34.68 -5.39
CA ASN A 172 51.06 33.40 -4.86
C ASN A 172 51.05 32.34 -5.97
N PHE A 173 50.64 32.68 -7.19
CA PHE A 173 50.75 31.75 -8.33
C PHE A 173 52.21 31.42 -8.63
N MET A 174 53.06 32.45 -8.70
CA MET A 174 54.48 32.32 -9.02
C MET A 174 55.33 31.70 -7.90
N SER A 175 54.71 31.32 -6.77
CA SER A 175 55.38 30.58 -5.68
C SER A 175 55.84 29.18 -6.08
N ALA A 176 55.29 28.64 -7.18
CA ALA A 176 55.68 27.37 -7.78
C ALA A 176 56.10 27.55 -9.24
N LYS A 177 56.90 26.61 -9.73
CA LYS A 177 57.36 26.50 -11.13
C LYS A 177 57.43 25.04 -11.55
N CYS A 178 57.24 24.76 -12.83
CA CYS A 178 57.38 23.39 -13.35
C CYS A 178 58.86 23.07 -13.59
N ASP A 179 59.64 24.04 -14.08
CA ASP A 179 61.10 23.97 -14.10
C ASP A 179 61.69 25.07 -13.19
N LYS A 180 62.42 24.65 -12.14
CA LYS A 180 63.04 25.54 -11.16
C LYS A 180 64.07 26.50 -11.76
N ASN A 181 64.66 26.13 -12.90
CA ASN A 181 65.68 26.92 -13.58
C ASN A 181 65.11 27.76 -14.73
N ALA A 182 63.85 27.55 -15.10
CA ALA A 182 63.25 28.24 -16.21
C ALA A 182 62.82 29.67 -15.84
N THR A 183 63.10 30.59 -16.76
CA THR A 183 62.64 31.97 -16.70
C THR A 183 61.16 32.05 -17.04
N THR A 184 60.44 32.91 -16.35
CA THR A 184 59.04 33.23 -16.64
C THR A 184 58.82 34.68 -16.20
N GLY A 185 57.84 35.38 -16.77
CA GLY A 185 57.70 36.84 -16.65
C GLY A 185 57.65 37.50 -18.02
N ALA A 186 58.05 38.78 -18.13
CA ALA A 186 57.99 39.56 -19.37
C ALA A 186 58.36 38.73 -20.61
N GLY A 187 57.50 38.77 -21.63
CA GLY A 187 57.69 37.98 -22.86
C GLY A 187 57.16 36.54 -22.81
N HIS A 188 56.49 36.14 -21.72
CA HIS A 188 55.83 34.84 -21.57
C HIS A 188 54.30 34.97 -21.53
N LEU A 189 53.62 33.92 -21.98
CA LEU A 189 52.16 33.85 -22.02
C LEU A 189 51.62 33.48 -20.64
N ALA A 190 50.39 33.92 -20.37
CA ALA A 190 49.66 33.59 -19.16
C ALA A 190 48.18 33.46 -19.50
N THR A 191 47.55 32.32 -19.26
CA THR A 191 46.11 32.12 -19.45
C THR A 191 45.45 31.91 -18.10
N ALA A 192 44.53 32.80 -17.73
CA ALA A 192 43.75 32.69 -16.51
C ALA A 192 42.58 31.71 -16.68
N LEU A 193 42.42 30.80 -15.72
CA LEU A 193 41.29 29.90 -15.56
C LEU A 193 40.81 30.03 -14.10
N PHE A 194 40.10 31.11 -13.80
CA PHE A 194 39.57 31.39 -12.46
C PHE A 194 38.20 30.79 -12.27
N TYR A 195 37.91 30.31 -11.06
CA TYR A 195 36.68 29.58 -10.72
C TYR A 195 35.40 30.39 -10.97
N ASP A 196 35.41 31.67 -10.63
CA ASP A 196 34.29 32.60 -10.79
C ASP A 196 34.41 33.47 -12.07
N GLY A 197 35.36 33.14 -12.94
CA GLY A 197 35.81 34.00 -14.02
C GLY A 197 35.92 33.35 -15.39
N LEU A 198 36.67 34.01 -16.28
CA LEU A 198 36.89 33.56 -17.64
C LEU A 198 37.72 32.27 -17.65
N GLY A 199 37.27 31.23 -18.37
CA GLY A 199 38.12 30.09 -18.75
C GLY A 199 37.95 28.80 -17.95
N GLN A 200 37.22 28.80 -16.83
CA GLN A 200 36.71 27.56 -16.21
C GLN A 200 35.21 27.45 -16.51
N PRO A 201 34.72 26.32 -17.06
CA PRO A 201 33.29 26.06 -17.09
C PRO A 201 32.79 25.96 -15.64
N THR A 202 31.89 26.87 -15.25
CA THR A 202 31.13 26.83 -14.00
C THR A 202 30.18 25.64 -14.04
N THR A 203 30.69 24.43 -13.85
CA THR A 203 29.87 23.22 -13.85
C THR A 203 30.12 22.46 -12.56
N ASP A 204 29.31 22.76 -11.55
CA ASP A 204 29.14 21.92 -10.38
C ASP A 204 28.68 20.53 -10.84
N PHE A 205 29.56 19.55 -10.76
CA PHE A 205 29.22 18.15 -11.00
C PHE A 205 29.05 17.43 -9.66
N VAL A 206 28.04 16.56 -9.59
CA VAL A 206 27.96 15.58 -8.49
C VAL A 206 28.94 14.45 -8.79
N TYR A 207 29.95 14.31 -7.94
CA TYR A 207 30.90 13.20 -8.04
C TYR A 207 30.21 11.89 -7.67
N ARG A 208 30.43 10.85 -8.48
CA ARG A 208 29.81 9.52 -8.29
C ARG A 208 30.62 8.61 -7.36
N GLY A 209 31.86 8.99 -7.05
CA GLY A 209 32.71 8.32 -6.07
C GLY A 209 32.99 9.26 -4.90
N ALA A 210 33.11 8.71 -3.69
CA ALA A 210 33.39 9.49 -2.49
C ALA A 210 34.70 10.28 -2.65
N VAL A 211 34.66 11.58 -2.36
CA VAL A 211 35.85 12.41 -2.30
C VAL A 211 36.27 12.58 -0.83
N PRO A 212 37.39 11.99 -0.38
CA PRO A 212 37.83 12.11 1.01
C PRO A 212 37.97 13.56 1.46
N GLY A 213 37.36 13.90 2.60
CA GLY A 213 37.38 15.26 3.16
C GLY A 213 36.41 16.26 2.52
N HIS A 214 35.72 15.87 1.44
CA HIS A 214 34.87 16.76 0.64
C HIS A 214 33.48 16.16 0.35
N PRO A 215 32.64 15.93 1.37
CA PRO A 215 31.29 15.37 1.20
C PRO A 215 30.37 16.25 0.35
N GLU A 216 30.62 17.56 0.30
CA GLU A 216 29.88 18.53 -0.51
C GLU A 216 29.94 18.21 -2.02
N LEU A 217 31.04 17.63 -2.50
CA LEU A 217 31.20 17.24 -3.91
C LEU A 217 30.35 16.01 -4.29
N ASN A 218 29.88 15.26 -3.30
CA ASN A 218 28.97 14.14 -3.47
C ASN A 218 27.51 14.51 -3.17
N ALA A 219 27.23 15.78 -2.90
CA ALA A 219 25.90 16.28 -2.55
C ALA A 219 25.30 17.13 -3.66
N MET A 220 23.97 17.15 -3.74
CA MET A 220 23.22 18.09 -4.59
C MET A 220 22.78 19.28 -3.74
N THR A 221 23.21 20.49 -4.12
CA THR A 221 22.78 21.75 -3.47
C THR A 221 21.48 22.31 -4.03
N THR A 222 21.05 21.82 -5.20
CA THR A 222 19.76 22.12 -5.84
C THR A 222 19.00 20.81 -6.14
N PRO A 223 17.66 20.79 -6.12
CA PRO A 223 16.89 19.57 -6.40
C PRO A 223 17.10 19.04 -7.83
N LEU A 224 17.15 17.70 -7.98
CA LEU A 224 17.19 17.06 -9.29
C LEU A 224 15.82 17.14 -9.97
N GLN A 225 15.68 17.97 -11.00
CA GLN A 225 14.49 17.96 -11.85
C GLN A 225 14.64 16.91 -12.95
N LEU A 226 13.74 15.92 -12.98
CA LEU A 226 13.66 14.93 -14.03
C LEU A 226 12.62 15.37 -15.09
N PRO A 227 13.01 15.85 -16.28
CA PRO A 227 12.05 16.35 -17.27
C PRO A 227 11.32 15.22 -18.02
N LYS A 228 11.84 13.99 -17.98
CA LYS A 228 11.24 12.85 -18.67
C LYS A 228 10.03 12.36 -17.90
N VAL A 229 8.86 12.61 -18.49
CA VAL A 229 7.60 11.98 -18.08
C VAL A 229 7.49 10.57 -18.67
N ALA A 230 7.37 9.58 -17.79
CA ALA A 230 7.05 8.19 -18.09
C ALA A 230 5.66 7.85 -17.53
N ARG A 231 4.99 6.87 -18.13
CA ARG A 231 3.73 6.35 -17.62
C ARG A 231 4.00 5.04 -16.90
N GLU A 232 3.44 4.88 -15.71
CA GLU A 232 3.50 3.62 -14.98
C GLU A 232 2.93 2.48 -15.83
N ASN A 233 3.49 1.28 -15.69
CA ASN A 233 3.09 0.06 -16.40
C ASN A 233 3.21 0.15 -17.93
N THR A 234 4.08 1.04 -18.41
CA THR A 234 4.41 1.15 -19.84
C THR A 234 5.88 0.88 -20.12
N SER A 235 6.17 0.47 -21.35
CA SER A 235 7.52 0.37 -21.91
C SER A 235 7.70 1.48 -22.96
N ASP A 236 8.91 2.02 -23.07
CA ASP A 236 9.30 2.93 -24.15
C ASP A 236 10.76 2.71 -24.53
N ARG A 237 11.28 3.42 -25.54
CA ARG A 237 12.68 3.28 -25.99
C ARG A 237 13.73 3.47 -24.87
N LEU A 238 13.35 4.10 -23.76
CA LEU A 238 14.23 4.34 -22.62
C LEU A 238 14.10 3.27 -21.53
N CYS A 239 13.09 2.41 -21.60
CA CYS A 239 12.85 1.29 -20.71
C CYS A 239 12.25 0.11 -21.49
N THR A 240 13.10 -0.76 -22.04
CA THR A 240 12.66 -1.89 -22.88
C THR A 240 13.12 -3.21 -22.27
N ALA A 241 12.32 -4.27 -22.42
CA ALA A 241 12.66 -5.57 -21.85
C ALA A 241 13.89 -6.19 -22.53
N ALA A 242 14.15 -5.86 -23.79
CA ALA A 242 15.24 -6.41 -24.59
C ALA A 242 16.63 -5.80 -24.27
N ASP A 243 16.70 -4.74 -23.45
CA ASP A 243 17.96 -4.08 -23.10
C ASP A 243 18.06 -3.86 -21.58
N ALA A 244 18.81 -4.75 -20.92
CA ALA A 244 19.03 -4.71 -19.48
C ALA A 244 19.82 -3.47 -19.02
N THR A 245 20.54 -2.78 -19.91
CA THR A 245 21.23 -1.53 -19.58
C THR A 245 20.25 -0.36 -19.35
N THR A 246 18.98 -0.55 -19.74
CA THR A 246 17.92 0.41 -19.46
C THR A 246 17.35 0.31 -18.04
N TYR A 247 17.62 -0.79 -17.33
CA TYR A 247 17.07 -1.01 -16.00
C TYR A 247 17.70 -0.05 -14.98
N GLY A 248 16.92 0.36 -13.97
CA GLY A 248 17.37 1.31 -12.96
C GLY A 248 17.41 2.77 -13.42
N ARG A 249 17.08 3.08 -14.69
CA ARG A 249 16.84 4.46 -15.11
C ARG A 249 15.69 5.06 -14.31
N ILE A 250 15.81 6.34 -13.98
CA ILE A 250 14.83 7.08 -13.17
C ILE A 250 14.10 8.09 -14.05
N ALA A 251 12.78 8.15 -13.92
CA ALA A 251 11.90 9.11 -14.57
C ALA A 251 10.87 9.61 -13.56
N VAL A 252 9.99 10.52 -13.98
CA VAL A 252 8.82 10.93 -13.20
C VAL A 252 7.55 10.66 -13.98
N ASN A 253 6.41 10.56 -13.32
CA ASN A 253 5.11 10.62 -13.99
C ASN A 253 4.66 12.09 -14.21
N ASN A 254 3.45 12.28 -14.75
CA ASN A 254 2.90 13.61 -15.04
C ASN A 254 2.58 14.45 -13.79
N ILE A 255 2.63 13.86 -12.59
CA ILE A 255 2.46 14.56 -11.30
C ILE A 255 3.77 14.66 -10.50
N GLY A 256 4.91 14.26 -11.08
CA GLY A 256 6.23 14.37 -10.47
C GLY A 256 6.64 13.20 -9.56
N ALA A 257 5.86 12.12 -9.48
CA ALA A 257 6.23 10.95 -8.69
C ALA A 257 7.30 10.12 -9.40
N VAL A 258 8.28 9.62 -8.64
CA VAL A 258 9.47 8.93 -9.16
C VAL A 258 9.13 7.52 -9.65
N LEU A 259 9.53 7.22 -10.88
CA LEU A 259 9.46 5.91 -11.52
C LEU A 259 10.88 5.38 -11.78
N SER A 260 11.05 4.07 -11.67
CA SER A 260 12.25 3.36 -12.07
C SER A 260 11.94 2.36 -13.18
N CYS A 261 12.84 2.21 -14.14
CA CYS A 261 12.73 1.17 -15.16
C CYS A 261 13.06 -0.19 -14.55
N GLN A 262 12.10 -1.12 -14.56
CA GLN A 262 12.25 -2.46 -14.01
C GLN A 262 11.82 -3.49 -15.05
N ALA A 263 12.77 -4.32 -15.51
CA ALA A 263 12.52 -5.36 -16.51
C ALA A 263 11.81 -4.82 -17.78
N GLY A 264 12.14 -3.60 -18.21
CA GLY A 264 11.55 -2.99 -19.39
C GLY A 264 10.18 -2.34 -19.18
N VAL A 265 9.75 -2.16 -17.92
CA VAL A 265 8.51 -1.47 -17.58
C VAL A 265 8.79 -0.38 -16.54
N TRP A 266 8.26 0.83 -16.76
CA TRP A 266 8.30 1.90 -15.78
C TRP A 266 7.39 1.59 -14.59
N ARG A 267 7.95 1.54 -13.38
CA ARG A 267 7.23 1.23 -12.14
C ARG A 267 7.62 2.20 -11.03
N TYR A 268 6.71 2.45 -10.08
CA TYR A 268 7.09 3.18 -8.87
C TYR A 268 8.23 2.47 -8.13
N GLY A 269 9.15 3.25 -7.56
CA GLY A 269 10.06 2.74 -6.54
C GLY A 269 9.27 2.52 -5.24
N GLY A 270 8.71 1.32 -5.05
CA GLY A 270 7.96 1.00 -3.81
C GLY A 270 6.83 -0.03 -3.93
N GLY A 271 6.44 -0.47 -5.13
CA GLY A 271 5.38 -1.49 -5.28
C GLY A 271 3.98 -1.02 -4.86
N SER A 272 3.13 -1.98 -4.47
CA SER A 272 1.76 -1.74 -4.02
C SER A 272 1.68 -0.95 -2.70
N TRP A 273 2.72 -0.98 -1.86
CA TRP A 273 2.72 -0.27 -0.58
C TRP A 273 2.95 1.23 -0.81
N LYS A 274 1.98 2.03 -0.39
CA LYS A 274 2.02 3.49 -0.47
C LYS A 274 2.24 4.09 0.91
N GLU A 275 2.61 5.37 0.90
CA GLU A 275 2.81 6.14 2.12
C GLU A 275 1.64 5.96 3.09
N PRO A 276 1.95 5.70 4.38
CA PRO A 276 0.95 5.55 5.41
C PRO A 276 0.16 6.85 5.58
N VAL A 277 -1.07 6.71 6.07
CA VAL A 277 -1.89 7.86 6.47
C VAL A 277 -2.15 7.79 7.96
N SER A 278 -2.40 8.94 8.59
CA SER A 278 -2.71 8.98 10.02
C SER A 278 -4.04 8.30 10.31
N ASP A 279 -5.09 8.57 9.52
CA ASP A 279 -6.47 8.14 9.77
C ASP A 279 -7.17 7.61 8.50
N TYR A 280 -8.29 6.89 8.64
CA TYR A 280 -8.95 6.20 7.50
C TYR A 280 -9.49 7.20 6.47
N GLU A 281 -9.98 8.34 6.94
CA GLU A 281 -10.52 9.45 6.13
C GLU A 281 -9.42 10.14 5.30
N SER A 282 -8.16 9.95 5.68
CA SER A 282 -7.00 10.45 4.93
C SER A 282 -6.57 9.49 3.81
N LEU A 283 -7.16 8.30 3.73
CA LEU A 283 -6.94 7.42 2.59
C LEU A 283 -7.50 8.09 1.33
N PRO A 284 -6.74 8.12 0.21
CA PRO A 284 -7.20 8.82 -0.97
C PRO A 284 -8.53 8.24 -1.47
N PRO A 285 -9.54 9.08 -1.75
CA PRO A 285 -10.86 8.62 -2.16
C PRO A 285 -10.85 8.01 -3.56
N GLY A 286 -11.90 7.24 -3.87
CA GLY A 286 -12.11 6.64 -5.19
C GLY A 286 -12.91 7.54 -6.13
N GLY A 287 -12.79 7.30 -7.44
CA GLY A 287 -13.58 7.97 -8.47
C GLY A 287 -12.75 8.42 -9.67
N PRO A 288 -13.38 9.05 -10.69
CA PRO A 288 -12.68 9.57 -11.87
C PRO A 288 -11.56 10.54 -11.45
N GLY A 289 -10.31 10.14 -11.63
CA GLY A 289 -9.13 10.91 -11.22
C GLY A 289 -8.39 10.42 -9.97
N SER A 290 -8.85 9.36 -9.29
CA SER A 290 -8.09 8.77 -8.17
C SER A 290 -6.82 8.07 -8.67
N ALA A 291 -5.67 8.34 -8.04
CA ALA A 291 -4.40 7.71 -8.37
C ALA A 291 -4.21 6.31 -7.74
N ASN A 292 -5.22 5.79 -7.05
CA ASN A 292 -5.17 4.45 -6.46
C ASN A 292 -5.33 3.39 -7.55
N VAL A 293 -4.47 2.38 -7.54
CA VAL A 293 -4.54 1.21 -8.41
C VAL A 293 -5.00 0.01 -7.57
N THR A 294 -5.82 -0.88 -8.14
CA THR A 294 -6.23 -2.12 -7.46
C THR A 294 -5.00 -2.87 -6.95
N GLY A 295 -5.00 -3.22 -5.66
CA GLY A 295 -3.88 -3.84 -4.99
C GLY A 295 -2.89 -2.87 -4.36
N ASP A 296 -3.12 -1.55 -4.43
CA ASP A 296 -2.41 -0.59 -3.58
C ASP A 296 -2.70 -0.89 -2.10
N VAL A 297 -1.70 -0.79 -1.24
CA VAL A 297 -1.80 -1.05 0.19
C VAL A 297 -1.33 0.18 0.95
N ARG A 298 -2.14 0.64 1.90
CA ARG A 298 -1.78 1.73 2.81
C ARG A 298 -1.99 1.30 4.25
N MET A 299 -1.01 1.58 5.09
CA MET A 299 -1.21 1.52 6.53
C MET A 299 -2.01 2.74 6.98
N VAL A 300 -3.13 2.50 7.67
CA VAL A 300 -3.76 3.54 8.50
C VAL A 300 -3.14 3.42 9.88
N THR A 301 -2.16 4.29 10.16
CA THR A 301 -1.31 4.19 11.35
C THR A 301 -2.11 4.38 12.65
N GLY A 302 -3.12 5.24 12.66
CA GLY A 302 -4.04 5.40 13.79
C GLY A 302 -4.94 4.19 14.08
N LYS A 303 -5.03 3.22 13.15
CA LYS A 303 -5.79 1.97 13.32
C LYS A 303 -4.91 0.71 13.36
N ASN A 304 -3.61 0.83 13.08
CA ASN A 304 -2.67 -0.29 12.92
C ASN A 304 -3.13 -1.37 11.92
N VAL A 305 -3.90 -0.98 10.91
CA VAL A 305 -4.45 -1.92 9.92
C VAL A 305 -4.01 -1.49 8.52
N ALA A 306 -3.54 -2.47 7.75
CA ALA A 306 -3.29 -2.33 6.33
C ALA A 306 -4.63 -2.41 5.59
N PHE A 307 -4.89 -1.41 4.76
CA PHE A 307 -6.02 -1.40 3.84
C PHE A 307 -5.49 -1.62 2.43
N THR A 308 -6.15 -2.48 1.67
CA THR A 308 -5.92 -2.63 0.24
C THR A 308 -6.98 -1.87 -0.53
N TRP A 309 -6.58 -1.20 -1.60
CA TRP A 309 -7.49 -0.66 -2.59
C TRP A 309 -8.06 -1.80 -3.43
N THR A 310 -9.38 -1.93 -3.48
CA THR A 310 -10.07 -3.02 -4.18
C THR A 310 -10.52 -2.58 -5.58
N ALA A 311 -10.91 -3.56 -6.42
CA ALA A 311 -11.50 -3.29 -7.73
C ALA A 311 -12.83 -2.51 -7.68
N ASP A 312 -13.47 -2.47 -6.51
CA ASP A 312 -14.71 -1.72 -6.25
C ASP A 312 -14.46 -0.24 -5.93
N ASN A 313 -13.22 0.24 -6.10
CA ASN A 313 -12.80 1.61 -5.77
C ASN A 313 -13.02 1.97 -4.29
N ALA A 314 -12.73 1.03 -3.39
CA ALA A 314 -12.83 1.22 -1.95
C ALA A 314 -11.60 0.66 -1.22
N TRP A 315 -11.27 1.24 -0.07
CA TRP A 315 -10.26 0.70 0.84
C TRP A 315 -10.89 -0.38 1.73
N SER A 316 -10.27 -1.56 1.77
CA SER A 316 -10.72 -2.70 2.57
C SER A 316 -9.59 -3.21 3.48
N PRO A 317 -9.84 -3.49 4.78
CA PRO A 317 -8.83 -4.02 5.68
C PRO A 317 -8.44 -5.46 5.28
N LEU A 318 -7.16 -5.81 5.42
CA LEU A 318 -6.62 -7.03 4.80
C LEU A 318 -7.01 -8.37 5.46
N ALA A 319 -7.58 -8.46 6.68
CA ALA A 319 -8.05 -9.77 7.21
C ALA A 319 -8.98 -9.78 8.45
N VAL A 320 -8.94 -8.79 9.33
CA VAL A 320 -9.72 -8.72 10.58
C VAL A 320 -10.17 -7.29 10.81
N ASP A 321 -11.29 -7.09 11.51
CA ASP A 321 -11.68 -5.74 11.92
C ASP A 321 -10.76 -5.20 13.03
N GLN A 322 -10.87 -3.91 13.33
CA GLN A 322 -10.00 -3.20 14.28
C GLN A 322 -10.07 -3.71 15.73
N ASN A 323 -11.06 -4.55 16.05
CA ASN A 323 -11.28 -5.11 17.38
C ASN A 323 -10.79 -6.57 17.47
N GLY A 324 -10.10 -7.06 16.42
CA GLY A 324 -9.64 -8.44 16.33
C GLY A 324 -10.76 -9.43 16.00
N ASN A 325 -11.92 -8.96 15.54
CA ASN A 325 -13.00 -9.85 15.12
C ASN A 325 -12.85 -10.19 13.65
N LEU A 326 -13.11 -11.46 13.36
CA LEU A 326 -13.43 -11.91 12.03
C LEU A 326 -14.95 -11.77 11.86
N ASN A 327 -15.39 -10.61 11.38
CA ASN A 327 -16.78 -10.43 11.02
C ASN A 327 -17.01 -11.08 9.65
N VAL A 328 -17.82 -12.14 9.63
CA VAL A 328 -18.27 -12.82 8.41
C VAL A 328 -19.73 -12.44 8.19
N PRO A 329 -20.06 -11.43 7.35
CA PRO A 329 -21.41 -10.88 7.25
C PRO A 329 -22.47 -11.85 6.75
N GLN A 330 -22.03 -12.98 6.18
CA GLN A 330 -22.91 -14.00 5.63
C GLN A 330 -22.62 -15.36 6.28
N ARG A 331 -22.04 -16.31 5.54
CA ARG A 331 -21.84 -17.67 6.02
C ARG A 331 -20.36 -17.97 6.26
N LEU A 332 -20.05 -18.42 7.47
CA LEU A 332 -18.78 -19.07 7.78
C LEU A 332 -18.94 -20.57 7.50
N THR A 333 -18.29 -21.08 6.44
CA THR A 333 -18.20 -22.52 6.15
C THR A 333 -16.79 -22.98 6.46
N VAL A 334 -16.65 -23.92 7.38
CA VAL A 334 -15.37 -24.50 7.82
C VAL A 334 -15.59 -25.99 8.07
N ASN A 335 -14.54 -26.81 7.94
CA ASN A 335 -14.66 -28.26 8.15
C ASN A 335 -14.99 -28.59 9.60
N ASP A 336 -14.20 -28.04 10.53
CA ASP A 336 -14.41 -28.20 11.97
C ASP A 336 -14.22 -26.86 12.68
N VAL A 337 -15.03 -26.60 13.72
CA VAL A 337 -14.84 -25.48 14.66
C VAL A 337 -14.52 -26.05 16.03
N LEU A 338 -13.35 -25.74 16.57
CA LEU A 338 -13.02 -26.03 17.97
C LEU A 338 -13.45 -24.85 18.85
N ILE A 339 -14.50 -25.04 19.64
CA ILE A 339 -14.94 -24.06 20.63
C ILE A 339 -14.16 -24.26 21.92
N GLN A 340 -13.23 -23.36 22.21
CA GLN A 340 -12.34 -23.48 23.37
C GLN A 340 -12.93 -22.94 24.68
N ALA A 341 -13.95 -22.06 24.60
CA ALA A 341 -14.60 -21.50 25.78
C ALA A 341 -15.39 -22.61 26.51
N GLN A 342 -14.95 -22.94 27.73
CA GLN A 342 -15.52 -23.98 28.59
C GLN A 342 -16.35 -23.36 29.70
N ILE A 343 -17.66 -23.57 29.68
CA ILE A 343 -18.63 -22.86 30.53
C ILE A 343 -19.62 -23.84 31.15
N THR A 344 -19.99 -23.61 32.42
CA THR A 344 -21.00 -24.42 33.12
C THR A 344 -22.41 -23.95 32.80
N ALA A 345 -23.30 -24.87 32.40
CA ALA A 345 -24.70 -24.56 32.14
C ALA A 345 -25.42 -24.00 33.38
N GLY A 346 -26.41 -23.12 33.18
CA GLY A 346 -27.15 -22.45 34.25
C GLY A 346 -26.47 -21.23 34.85
N THR A 347 -25.21 -20.96 34.48
CA THR A 347 -24.50 -19.72 34.87
C THR A 347 -24.94 -18.52 34.03
N ARG A 348 -24.75 -17.31 34.57
CA ARG A 348 -25.10 -16.06 33.86
C ARG A 348 -24.16 -15.78 32.69
N CYS A 349 -24.68 -15.10 31.68
CA CYS A 349 -23.92 -14.64 30.51
C CYS A 349 -24.31 -13.22 30.11
N ASP A 350 -23.33 -12.49 29.60
CA ASP A 350 -23.46 -11.05 29.35
C ASP A 350 -24.18 -10.73 28.04
N LYS A 351 -24.21 -11.65 27.07
CA LYS A 351 -24.81 -11.41 25.75
C LYS A 351 -25.44 -12.66 25.14
N ASN A 352 -26.72 -12.56 24.80
CA ASN A 352 -27.46 -13.63 24.13
C ASN A 352 -26.87 -13.94 22.74
N GLY A 353 -26.93 -15.21 22.35
CA GLY A 353 -26.44 -15.70 21.07
C GLY A 353 -24.96 -16.09 21.04
N LEU A 354 -24.22 -15.88 22.14
CA LEU A 354 -22.89 -16.48 22.28
C LEU A 354 -23.00 -18.00 22.31
N ILE A 355 -22.01 -18.67 21.72
CA ILE A 355 -21.88 -20.14 21.71
C ILE A 355 -20.57 -20.50 22.41
N ALA A 356 -20.65 -21.45 23.34
CA ALA A 356 -19.54 -22.01 24.09
C ALA A 356 -19.67 -23.55 24.13
N ALA A 357 -18.78 -24.24 24.83
CA ALA A 357 -18.90 -25.66 25.12
C ALA A 357 -18.88 -25.91 26.65
N ASP A 358 -19.49 -26.99 27.12
CA ASP A 358 -19.34 -27.45 28.50
C ASP A 358 -18.15 -28.42 28.66
N SER A 359 -17.89 -28.86 29.90
CA SER A 359 -16.77 -29.75 30.25
C SER A 359 -16.78 -31.12 29.56
N THR A 360 -17.89 -31.49 28.94
CA THR A 360 -18.03 -32.73 28.16
C THR A 360 -17.84 -32.49 26.66
N GLY A 361 -17.65 -31.24 26.25
CA GLY A 361 -17.53 -30.82 24.86
C GLY A 361 -18.86 -30.52 24.18
N MET A 362 -19.98 -30.54 24.91
CA MET A 362 -21.29 -30.24 24.32
C MET A 362 -21.44 -28.74 24.08
N ALA A 363 -21.90 -28.36 22.89
CA ALA A 363 -22.20 -26.97 22.58
C ALA A 363 -23.31 -26.44 23.50
N ILE A 364 -23.16 -25.20 23.96
CA ILE A 364 -24.15 -24.46 24.75
C ILE A 364 -24.27 -23.04 24.21
N SER A 365 -25.42 -22.40 24.44
CA SER A 365 -25.66 -21.02 24.00
C SER A 365 -26.22 -20.15 25.11
N CYS A 366 -25.77 -18.90 25.14
CA CYS A 366 -26.33 -17.89 26.02
C CYS A 366 -27.73 -17.49 25.53
N GLN A 367 -28.74 -17.76 26.34
CA GLN A 367 -30.13 -17.46 26.04
C GLN A 367 -30.81 -16.81 27.24
N SER A 368 -31.36 -15.62 27.03
CA SER A 368 -31.95 -14.78 28.07
C SER A 368 -31.04 -14.53 29.28
N GLY A 369 -29.75 -14.33 29.04
CA GLY A 369 -28.74 -14.02 30.06
C GLY A 369 -28.26 -15.23 30.87
N ILE A 370 -28.59 -16.45 30.44
CA ILE A 370 -28.15 -17.71 31.07
C ILE A 370 -27.59 -18.67 30.01
N TRP A 371 -26.50 -19.36 30.30
CA TRP A 371 -25.95 -20.41 29.45
C TRP A 371 -26.83 -21.67 29.48
N ARG A 372 -27.35 -22.06 28.32
CA ARG A 372 -28.27 -23.21 28.15
C ARG A 372 -27.71 -24.22 27.16
N LYS A 373 -28.01 -25.49 27.42
CA LYS A 373 -27.66 -26.60 26.53
C LYS A 373 -28.65 -26.70 25.37
N PHE A 374 -28.22 -27.16 24.20
CA PHE A 374 -29.08 -27.24 23.01
C PHE A 374 -30.08 -28.40 23.00
N ALA A 375 -29.86 -29.44 23.81
CA ALA A 375 -30.58 -30.71 23.69
C ALA A 375 -31.14 -31.25 25.02
N GLU A 376 -31.28 -30.41 26.04
CA GLU A 376 -31.86 -30.83 27.31
C GLU A 376 -33.33 -30.40 27.34
N SER A 377 -34.23 -31.32 26.98
CA SER A 377 -35.63 -31.25 27.39
C SER A 377 -35.75 -31.98 28.72
N GLU A 378 -35.73 -31.25 29.82
CA GLU A 378 -35.87 -31.84 31.14
C GLU A 378 -37.33 -31.69 31.60
N ILE A 379 -38.02 -32.80 31.82
CA ILE A 379 -39.27 -32.77 32.60
C ILE A 379 -38.83 -32.56 34.04
N ILE A 380 -38.72 -31.31 34.48
CA ILE A 380 -38.39 -31.01 35.87
C ILE A 380 -39.67 -31.13 36.70
N PRO A 381 -39.83 -32.13 37.60
CA PRO A 381 -40.86 -32.09 38.62
C PRO A 381 -40.32 -31.24 39.77
N THR A 382 -40.20 -29.93 39.57
CA THR A 382 -39.91 -29.03 40.69
C THR A 382 -41.18 -28.88 41.52
N GLY A 383 -41.07 -29.19 42.81
CA GLY A 383 -42.18 -29.41 43.73
C GLY A 383 -43.28 -28.34 43.76
N GLN A 384 -44.45 -28.80 44.20
CA GLN A 384 -45.61 -28.05 44.72
C GLN A 384 -45.69 -26.58 44.26
N GLY A 385 -45.88 -26.38 42.96
CA GLY A 385 -45.96 -25.04 42.39
C GLY A 385 -46.33 -24.99 40.91
N ASP A 386 -45.71 -25.80 40.04
CA ASP A 386 -45.97 -25.72 38.59
C ASP A 386 -45.69 -27.02 37.81
N PRO A 387 -46.61 -28.01 37.79
CA PRO A 387 -47.03 -28.62 36.53
C PRO A 387 -48.08 -27.69 35.91
N VAL A 388 -47.85 -27.15 34.72
CA VAL A 388 -48.50 -25.92 34.26
C VAL A 388 -50.05 -25.92 34.38
N ARG A 389 -50.74 -27.05 34.30
CA ARG A 389 -51.92 -27.36 35.16
C ARG A 389 -52.14 -28.86 35.20
N THR A 390 -52.47 -29.42 36.37
CA THR A 390 -53.01 -30.79 36.48
C THR A 390 -54.42 -30.73 37.05
N TRP A 391 -55.33 -31.47 36.43
CA TRP A 391 -56.73 -31.50 36.80
C TRP A 391 -57.25 -32.93 36.80
N SER A 392 -57.95 -33.34 37.86
CA SER A 392 -58.59 -34.64 37.99
C SER A 392 -59.98 -34.46 38.57
N TYR A 393 -60.98 -34.97 37.86
CA TYR A 393 -62.37 -34.89 38.30
C TYR A 393 -63.08 -36.23 38.12
N LYS A 394 -63.95 -36.56 39.07
CA LYS A 394 -64.86 -37.71 38.99
C LYS A 394 -66.28 -37.17 39.04
N GLN A 395 -67.09 -37.56 38.07
CA GLN A 395 -68.49 -37.18 37.94
C GLN A 395 -69.34 -38.46 38.03
N GLN A 396 -70.42 -38.43 38.80
CA GLN A 396 -71.40 -39.52 38.95
C GLN A 396 -72.77 -39.07 38.44
N ALA A 397 -73.68 -40.01 38.16
CA ALA A 397 -74.98 -39.69 37.59
C ALA A 397 -75.80 -38.60 38.32
N PRO A 398 -75.81 -38.52 39.67
CA PRO A 398 -76.52 -37.47 40.39
C PRO A 398 -75.93 -36.06 40.23
N ASP A 399 -74.67 -35.95 39.80
CA ASP A 399 -73.94 -34.68 39.76
C ASP A 399 -74.34 -33.80 38.55
N GLY A 400 -75.07 -34.38 37.57
CA GLY A 400 -75.41 -33.71 36.32
C GLY A 400 -74.23 -33.60 35.34
N ASP A 401 -74.48 -33.13 34.12
CA ASP A 401 -73.43 -32.97 33.10
C ASP A 401 -72.38 -31.95 33.57
N TYR A 402 -71.10 -32.31 33.47
CA TYR A 402 -69.98 -31.47 33.85
C TYR A 402 -69.24 -30.97 32.61
N GLU A 403 -69.02 -29.66 32.54
CA GLU A 403 -68.33 -28.99 31.46
C GLU A 403 -67.27 -28.04 32.02
N TYR A 404 -66.05 -28.13 31.50
CA TYR A 404 -64.93 -27.30 31.91
C TYR A 404 -64.17 -26.74 30.72
N TRP A 405 -63.90 -25.45 30.79
CA TRP A 405 -63.18 -24.70 29.76
C TRP A 405 -61.89 -24.15 30.36
N LEU A 406 -60.75 -24.57 29.81
CA LEU A 406 -59.45 -24.04 30.18
C LEU A 406 -58.92 -23.11 29.10
N ASP A 407 -58.68 -21.86 29.48
CA ASP A 407 -58.00 -20.88 28.63
C ASP A 407 -56.51 -21.22 28.53
N LEU A 408 -56.06 -21.65 27.34
CA LEU A 408 -54.66 -22.02 27.11
C LEU A 408 -53.72 -20.81 27.08
N SER A 409 -54.23 -19.58 26.99
CA SER A 409 -53.42 -18.37 27.12
C SER A 409 -53.03 -18.09 28.57
N THR A 410 -53.82 -18.59 29.53
CA THR A 410 -53.57 -18.41 30.98
C THR A 410 -52.59 -19.43 31.56
N VAL A 411 -52.11 -20.36 30.73
CA VAL A 411 -51.19 -21.45 31.08
C VAL A 411 -49.76 -20.91 30.97
N SER A 412 -49.09 -20.72 32.12
CA SER A 412 -47.77 -20.09 32.23
C SER A 412 -46.64 -20.97 31.68
N GLY A 413 -45.86 -20.51 30.71
CA GLY A 413 -44.73 -21.31 30.25
C GLY A 413 -44.19 -20.96 28.87
N SER A 414 -43.05 -21.57 28.56
CA SER A 414 -42.47 -21.54 27.22
C SER A 414 -43.32 -22.41 26.28
N ARG A 415 -43.64 -21.93 25.09
CA ARG A 415 -44.26 -22.77 24.05
C ARG A 415 -43.17 -23.62 23.38
N PRO A 416 -43.47 -24.85 22.91
CA PRO A 416 -44.80 -25.46 22.82
C PRO A 416 -45.34 -26.10 24.11
N LEU A 417 -46.67 -26.18 24.22
CA LEU A 417 -47.37 -26.88 25.29
C LEU A 417 -47.72 -28.31 24.88
N PHE A 418 -47.75 -29.21 25.86
CA PHE A 418 -48.10 -30.61 25.69
C PHE A 418 -49.17 -31.02 26.68
N VAL A 419 -50.00 -32.00 26.30
CA VAL A 419 -51.03 -32.60 27.15
C VAL A 419 -50.92 -34.11 27.13
N SER A 420 -51.18 -34.73 28.29
CA SER A 420 -51.37 -36.17 28.45
C SER A 420 -52.30 -36.43 29.62
N GLY A 421 -52.78 -37.66 29.76
CA GLY A 421 -53.63 -38.01 30.88
C GLY A 421 -54.28 -39.38 30.77
N LEU A 422 -55.36 -39.54 31.53
CA LEU A 422 -56.07 -40.77 31.77
C LEU A 422 -57.57 -40.53 31.82
N ASN A 423 -58.37 -41.44 31.28
CA ASN A 423 -59.82 -41.39 31.41
C ASN A 423 -60.41 -42.75 31.78
N ARG A 424 -61.59 -42.73 32.38
CA ARG A 424 -62.36 -43.92 32.74
C ARG A 424 -63.84 -43.60 32.74
N CYS A 425 -64.61 -44.44 32.07
CA CYS A 425 -66.06 -44.35 31.97
C CYS A 425 -66.64 -45.72 32.37
N LYS A 426 -67.65 -45.71 33.23
CA LYS A 426 -68.29 -46.93 33.73
C LYS A 426 -69.80 -46.76 33.74
N SER A 427 -70.49 -47.70 33.10
CA SER A 427 -71.95 -47.84 33.13
C SER A 427 -72.39 -49.21 33.65
N TYR A 428 -73.47 -49.20 34.42
CA TYR A 428 -74.14 -50.36 35.03
C TYR A 428 -75.55 -50.60 34.47
N ASP A 429 -76.07 -49.65 33.71
CA ASP A 429 -77.37 -49.70 33.05
C ASP A 429 -77.23 -49.26 31.58
N ASN A 430 -78.35 -49.18 30.89
CA ASN A 430 -78.41 -48.75 29.49
C ASN A 430 -78.14 -47.25 29.28
N ASN A 431 -77.77 -46.49 30.31
CA ASN A 431 -77.45 -45.08 30.21
C ASN A 431 -75.95 -44.87 29.97
N GLU A 432 -75.63 -43.91 29.09
CA GLU A 432 -74.26 -43.61 28.70
C GLU A 432 -73.50 -42.93 29.84
N SER A 433 -72.25 -43.37 30.02
CA SER A 433 -71.23 -42.60 30.72
C SER A 433 -70.11 -42.28 29.73
N SER A 434 -69.89 -41.01 29.43
CA SER A 434 -68.86 -40.56 28.50
C SER A 434 -68.12 -39.33 28.97
N ALA A 435 -66.82 -39.30 28.70
CA ALA A 435 -65.94 -38.18 29.03
C ALA A 435 -64.96 -37.97 27.89
N TYR A 436 -64.78 -36.73 27.47
CA TYR A 436 -63.81 -36.40 26.45
C TYR A 436 -63.23 -35.00 26.62
N ALA A 437 -62.09 -34.80 25.97
CA ALA A 437 -61.43 -33.52 25.86
C ALA A 437 -61.06 -33.23 24.40
N GLU A 438 -61.21 -31.97 24.00
CA GLU A 438 -60.91 -31.50 22.64
C GLU A 438 -60.26 -30.11 22.65
N TYR A 439 -59.47 -29.84 21.62
CA TYR A 439 -58.89 -28.53 21.37
C TYR A 439 -59.91 -27.66 20.64
N ILE A 440 -60.17 -26.46 21.14
CA ILE A 440 -61.04 -25.50 20.48
C ILE A 440 -60.23 -24.26 20.10
N ASP A 441 -60.57 -23.68 18.95
CA ASP A 441 -59.99 -22.44 18.47
C ASP A 441 -60.24 -21.27 19.43
N ALA A 442 -59.51 -20.16 19.23
CA ALA A 442 -59.61 -19.00 20.12
C ALA A 442 -61.02 -18.37 20.18
N SER A 443 -61.84 -18.57 19.14
CA SER A 443 -63.20 -18.05 19.05
C SER A 443 -64.25 -18.89 19.81
N ARG A 444 -63.86 -20.08 20.31
CA ARG A 444 -64.75 -21.09 20.93
C ARG A 444 -65.80 -21.68 19.99
N ILE A 445 -65.56 -21.65 18.68
CA ILE A 445 -66.54 -22.09 17.67
C ILE A 445 -66.12 -23.41 17.02
N ALA A 446 -64.83 -23.59 16.72
CA ALA A 446 -64.35 -24.72 15.94
C ALA A 446 -63.52 -25.70 16.78
N SER A 447 -63.91 -26.98 16.77
CA SER A 447 -63.07 -28.07 17.27
C SER A 447 -61.91 -28.30 16.31
N LEU A 448 -60.69 -28.17 16.83
CA LEU A 448 -59.43 -28.31 16.09
C LEU A 448 -58.86 -29.73 16.18
N GLY A 449 -59.34 -30.54 17.12
CA GLY A 449 -58.88 -31.92 17.26
C GLY A 449 -59.23 -32.53 18.61
N TYR A 450 -59.20 -33.86 18.66
CA TYR A 450 -59.56 -34.63 19.85
C TYR A 450 -58.33 -34.99 20.68
N VAL A 451 -58.37 -34.67 21.98
CA VAL A 451 -57.27 -35.00 22.92
C VAL A 451 -57.39 -36.46 23.35
N GLY A 452 -58.60 -36.88 23.69
CA GLY A 452 -58.90 -38.21 24.15
C GLY A 452 -60.18 -38.27 24.98
N GLY A 453 -60.70 -39.49 25.15
CA GLY A 453 -61.91 -39.72 25.94
C GLY A 453 -62.27 -41.19 26.06
N CYS A 454 -63.39 -41.45 26.72
CA CYS A 454 -64.02 -42.75 26.85
C CYS A 454 -65.53 -42.61 26.75
N ALA A 455 -66.19 -43.70 26.37
CA ALA A 455 -67.62 -43.85 26.50
C ALA A 455 -67.93 -45.31 26.88
N SER A 456 -68.91 -45.52 27.75
CA SER A 456 -69.39 -46.84 28.12
C SER A 456 -70.91 -46.85 28.14
N LEU A 457 -71.49 -47.94 27.63
CA LEU A 457 -72.92 -48.24 27.62
C LEU A 457 -73.07 -49.72 27.97
N SER A 458 -73.94 -50.06 28.92
CA SER A 458 -74.26 -51.45 29.24
C SER A 458 -75.56 -51.86 28.52
N ASN A 459 -75.48 -52.78 27.57
CA ASN A 459 -76.68 -53.33 26.93
C ASN A 459 -77.29 -54.44 27.79
N VAL A 460 -78.62 -54.47 27.88
CA VAL A 460 -79.37 -55.61 28.43
C VAL A 460 -79.47 -56.67 27.32
N TYR A 461 -78.84 -57.83 27.53
CA TYR A 461 -78.88 -58.95 26.60
C TYR A 461 -80.07 -59.87 26.96
N SER A 462 -81.22 -59.75 26.28
CA SER A 462 -82.32 -60.71 26.45
C SER A 462 -82.09 -61.93 25.54
N ASN A 463 -81.92 -63.11 26.14
CA ASN A 463 -81.74 -64.35 25.40
C ASN A 463 -83.10 -64.95 24.97
N THR A 464 -83.54 -64.55 23.78
CA THR A 464 -84.34 -65.31 22.78
C THR A 464 -85.84 -65.63 22.95
N LYS A 465 -86.46 -65.66 21.77
CA LYS A 465 -87.82 -66.03 21.37
C LYS A 465 -88.18 -67.50 21.66
N SER A 466 -89.49 -67.71 21.84
CA SER A 466 -90.35 -68.87 21.52
C SER A 466 -90.13 -70.23 22.21
N ASN A 467 -91.24 -70.71 22.80
CA ASN A 467 -91.62 -72.07 23.22
C ASN A 467 -91.17 -72.56 24.61
N GLY A 468 -92.14 -72.55 25.53
CA GLY A 468 -92.28 -73.55 26.59
C GLY A 468 -91.75 -73.15 27.97
N VAL A 469 -92.69 -72.93 28.90
CA VAL A 469 -92.70 -73.31 30.33
C VAL A 469 -91.32 -73.37 31.02
N VAL A 470 -91.03 -72.58 32.06
CA VAL A 470 -91.34 -72.93 33.46
C VAL A 470 -91.50 -71.67 34.32
N ALA A 471 -92.64 -71.57 35.02
CA ALA A 471 -92.81 -70.74 36.20
C ALA A 471 -92.25 -71.47 37.45
N GLN A 472 -91.70 -70.74 38.41
CA GLN A 472 -91.56 -71.25 39.79
C GLN A 472 -92.38 -70.37 40.76
N PRO A 473 -93.19 -70.95 41.67
CA PRO A 473 -94.21 -70.27 42.45
C PRO A 473 -93.90 -70.32 43.96
N ASP A 474 -92.82 -69.71 44.42
CA ASP A 474 -92.44 -69.78 45.84
C ASP A 474 -91.65 -68.58 46.41
N GLY A 475 -91.82 -67.36 45.87
CA GLY A 475 -91.43 -66.14 46.60
C GLY A 475 -89.96 -66.04 47.09
N THR A 476 -89.04 -66.83 46.55
CA THR A 476 -87.60 -66.74 46.84
C THR A 476 -86.83 -66.39 45.57
N TYR A 477 -85.89 -65.45 45.67
CA TYR A 477 -85.07 -64.99 44.55
C TYR A 477 -84.11 -66.11 44.10
N PRO A 478 -84.08 -66.50 42.81
CA PRO A 478 -82.92 -67.15 42.24
C PRO A 478 -81.81 -66.11 42.10
N THR A 479 -80.77 -66.27 42.90
CA THR A 479 -79.42 -65.79 42.59
C THR A 479 -78.90 -66.50 41.34
N SER A 480 -79.43 -66.18 40.14
CA SER A 480 -78.81 -66.43 38.83
C SER A 480 -79.82 -66.28 37.67
N GLY A 481 -79.62 -65.24 36.83
CA GLY A 481 -80.15 -65.11 35.45
C GLY A 481 -81.53 -64.46 35.35
N GLY A 482 -81.68 -63.24 34.82
CA GLY A 482 -81.53 -63.04 33.38
C GLY A 482 -81.76 -61.61 32.86
N ASP A 483 -81.37 -60.57 33.61
CA ASP A 483 -80.85 -59.34 33.02
C ASP A 483 -79.39 -59.22 33.47
N LEU A 484 -78.48 -59.75 32.67
CA LEU A 484 -77.05 -59.48 32.86
C LEU A 484 -76.86 -57.98 32.64
N GLN A 485 -76.84 -57.19 33.72
CA GLN A 485 -76.25 -55.85 33.69
C GLN A 485 -74.76 -56.02 33.40
N ILE A 486 -74.40 -56.04 32.12
CA ILE A 486 -73.01 -56.18 31.67
C ILE A 486 -72.31 -54.90 32.09
N ARG A 487 -71.54 -54.95 33.18
CA ARG A 487 -70.71 -53.80 33.59
C ARG A 487 -69.68 -53.52 32.51
N VAL A 488 -69.89 -52.45 31.75
CA VAL A 488 -68.93 -52.00 30.73
C VAL A 488 -68.09 -50.89 31.35
N MET A 489 -66.78 -51.13 31.37
CA MET A 489 -65.78 -50.11 31.68
C MET A 489 -64.94 -49.86 30.44
N ALA A 490 -64.77 -48.59 30.09
CA ALA A 490 -63.82 -48.14 29.09
C ALA A 490 -62.86 -47.16 29.75
N GLY A 491 -61.55 -47.34 29.55
CA GLY A 491 -60.57 -46.40 30.03
C GLY A 491 -59.29 -46.51 29.23
N ASN A 492 -58.71 -45.36 28.89
CA ASN A 492 -57.53 -45.28 28.04
C ASN A 492 -56.53 -44.29 28.62
N TYR A 493 -55.27 -44.49 28.24
CA TYR A 493 -54.24 -43.46 28.37
C TYR A 493 -54.34 -42.52 27.18
N MET A 494 -54.36 -41.22 27.47
CA MET A 494 -54.22 -40.19 26.44
C MET A 494 -52.73 -40.03 26.18
N ALA A 495 -52.31 -40.45 24.98
CA ALA A 495 -50.93 -40.34 24.54
C ALA A 495 -50.45 -38.90 24.65
N LEU A 496 -49.14 -38.73 24.83
CA LEU A 496 -48.53 -37.40 24.84
C LEU A 496 -48.76 -36.72 23.49
N GLN A 497 -49.38 -35.56 23.52
CA GLN A 497 -49.69 -34.78 22.33
C GLN A 497 -49.21 -33.35 22.48
N LYS A 498 -48.64 -32.80 21.41
CA LYS A 498 -48.38 -31.36 21.29
C LYS A 498 -49.72 -30.65 21.08
N ILE A 499 -49.99 -29.62 21.88
CA ILE A 499 -51.18 -28.79 21.71
C ILE A 499 -51.03 -27.94 20.43
N PRO A 500 -52.02 -27.92 19.51
CA PRO A 500 -51.98 -27.10 18.30
C PRO A 500 -51.77 -25.61 18.62
N GLU A 501 -50.97 -24.92 17.81
CA GLU A 501 -50.58 -23.53 18.08
C GLU A 501 -51.75 -22.53 17.97
N ASN A 502 -52.77 -22.89 17.18
CA ASN A 502 -54.01 -22.12 17.00
C ASN A 502 -55.13 -22.50 18.00
N ALA A 503 -54.89 -23.42 18.93
CA ALA A 503 -55.84 -23.74 19.99
C ALA A 503 -55.84 -22.66 21.07
N GLY A 504 -57.00 -22.05 21.32
CA GLY A 504 -57.18 -21.08 22.38
C GLY A 504 -57.74 -21.70 23.67
N TRP A 505 -58.48 -22.79 23.54
CA TRP A 505 -59.18 -23.43 24.65
C TRP A 505 -59.00 -24.94 24.64
N LEU A 506 -58.93 -25.53 25.84
CA LEU A 506 -59.16 -26.96 26.05
C LEU A 506 -60.55 -27.12 26.64
N HIS A 507 -61.42 -27.83 25.93
CA HIS A 507 -62.79 -28.08 26.33
C HIS A 507 -62.92 -29.52 26.83
N VAL A 508 -63.48 -29.67 28.02
CA VAL A 508 -63.68 -30.94 28.71
C VAL A 508 -65.16 -31.14 29.00
N VAL A 509 -65.69 -32.27 28.55
CA VAL A 509 -67.09 -32.67 28.78
C VAL A 509 -67.11 -34.02 29.47
N MET A 510 -67.90 -34.14 30.53
CA MET A 510 -68.12 -35.38 31.27
C MET A 510 -69.60 -35.56 31.57
N ARG A 511 -70.13 -36.73 31.25
CA ARG A 511 -71.54 -37.10 31.43
C ARG A 511 -71.62 -38.49 32.02
N SER A 512 -72.39 -38.63 33.09
CA SER A 512 -72.88 -39.93 33.57
C SER A 512 -74.37 -39.76 33.79
N LYS A 513 -75.17 -40.69 33.28
CA LYS A 513 -76.63 -40.67 33.41
C LYS A 513 -77.13 -41.98 34.00
N GLY A 514 -78.35 -41.98 34.50
CA GLY A 514 -79.00 -43.20 35.00
C GLY A 514 -78.59 -43.58 36.42
N SER A 515 -78.12 -44.82 36.58
CA SER A 515 -77.76 -45.42 37.87
C SER A 515 -76.78 -44.52 38.65
N PRO A 516 -76.99 -44.30 39.96
CA PRO A 516 -76.05 -43.58 40.82
C PRO A 516 -74.64 -44.18 40.85
N GLU A 517 -74.49 -45.45 40.45
CA GLU A 517 -73.18 -46.10 40.36
C GLU A 517 -72.41 -45.80 39.06
N ASN A 518 -73.08 -45.23 38.04
CA ASN A 518 -72.44 -44.79 36.82
C ASN A 518 -71.50 -43.62 37.11
N TYR A 519 -70.30 -43.66 36.56
CA TYR A 519 -69.35 -42.57 36.73
C TYR A 519 -68.39 -42.43 35.56
N THR A 520 -67.91 -41.21 35.40
CA THR A 520 -66.76 -40.87 34.58
C THR A 520 -65.67 -40.25 35.44
N ARG A 521 -64.41 -40.47 35.05
CA ARG A 521 -63.25 -39.86 35.67
C ARG A 521 -62.26 -39.48 34.59
N MET A 522 -61.75 -38.26 34.65
CA MET A 522 -60.70 -37.80 33.76
C MET A 522 -59.61 -37.11 34.56
N TRP A 523 -58.36 -37.44 34.22
CA TRP A 523 -57.14 -36.81 34.70
C TRP A 523 -56.39 -36.27 33.49
N LEU A 524 -56.15 -34.97 33.46
CA LEU A 524 -55.37 -34.28 32.43
C LEU A 524 -54.21 -33.52 33.08
N THR A 525 -53.05 -33.57 32.45
CA THR A 525 -51.88 -32.79 32.82
C THR A 525 -51.37 -32.05 31.59
N ILE A 526 -51.24 -30.73 31.72
CA ILE A 526 -50.65 -29.84 30.72
C ILE A 526 -49.31 -29.35 31.23
N PHE A 527 -48.31 -29.40 30.37
CA PHE A 527 -46.96 -28.99 30.69
C PHE A 527 -46.28 -28.29 29.51
N ASN A 528 -45.26 -27.50 29.80
CA ASN A 528 -44.42 -26.87 28.79
C ASN A 528 -43.20 -27.76 28.49
N SER A 529 -42.62 -27.63 27.30
CA SER A 529 -41.22 -28.02 27.11
C SER A 529 -40.33 -26.86 27.56
N ARG A 530 -39.37 -27.13 28.44
CA ARG A 530 -38.25 -26.22 28.69
C ARG A 530 -36.95 -26.90 28.36
#